data_AF-A0A800A5R8-F1
#
_entry.id   AF-A0A800A5R8-F1
#
_cell.length_a   1.000
_cell.length_b   1.000
_cell.length_c   1.000
_cell.angle_alpha   90.00
_cell.angle_beta   90.00
_cell.angle_gamma   90.00
#
_symmetry.space_group_name_H-M   'P 1'
#
loop_
_entity.id
_entity.type
_entity.pdbx_description
1 polymer ?
#
loop_
_entity_poly.entity_id
_entity_poly.type
_entity_poly.pdbx_seq_one_letter_code
_entity_poly.pdbx_strand_id
1 'polypeptide(L)'
;PWTADTVESAMADFDEDFTPITDMRASAAYRIQSARNMLRKYHLETTQPLSETRLVGRGATLSGPRRDSSLITESADTDGIEGGVSSAQRHDSGHKHVSGEAIFVDDIPAPADTLAIQIAMSDRPHARILGMDLSAVETAVGVVCVITAADIPGTNDISPAMGDDPLFADGLVEYAGQSLFAVAADTLEAARAAATLAIIDYEDLAAIVTVDDAMDAESYLETPYVMARGDAAQAIVEAPHRIDGRIYIGGQEHFYLEGQVALAVPGEDGDVTVHCSTQHPSEIQHTVAKVLGLANHAVTVEFRRMGGAFGGKESNGNLPAAAAALVARITGRAAKVCYDRDQDMIITGKRHDFRIDYRVGFDGEGLIQGVEFDQAARCGMSYDLSVPICDRAMFHADNTYYLANARITSYRCKTNTVSNTAFRGFGGPQGMIGIERVIDEIAHFLGKDPLAVRRANFYDPQGAVGERSVTPYDMTVKDCIIDELVEELRKTADYDQRRDDIRAWNLTSSVLKRGIALTPVKFGISFTLTFLNQ
;
A
#
# COMPACT_ATOMS: atom_id res chain seq x y z
N PRO A 1 20.47 -37.68 -28.35
CA PRO A 1 20.31 -38.47 -27.10
C PRO A 1 19.78 -37.54 -26.01
N TRP A 2 19.13 -38.04 -24.95
CA TRP A 2 18.63 -37.15 -23.89
C TRP A 2 19.76 -36.75 -22.93
N THR A 3 20.54 -35.76 -23.33
CA THR A 3 21.75 -35.27 -22.63
C THR A 3 21.64 -33.78 -22.33
N ALA A 4 22.44 -33.28 -21.40
CA ALA A 4 22.49 -31.85 -21.08
C ALA A 4 22.77 -30.99 -22.32
N ASP A 5 23.76 -31.38 -23.14
CA ASP A 5 24.11 -30.65 -24.37
C ASP A 5 22.94 -30.59 -25.36
N THR A 6 22.17 -31.68 -25.49
CA THR A 6 20.97 -31.69 -26.36
C THR A 6 19.89 -30.75 -25.84
N VAL A 7 19.74 -30.64 -24.52
CA VAL A 7 18.75 -29.77 -23.89
C VAL A 7 19.16 -28.30 -23.99
N GLU A 8 20.43 -27.97 -23.77
CA GLU A 8 20.94 -26.61 -23.96
C GLU A 8 20.82 -26.16 -25.42
N SER A 9 21.13 -27.04 -26.38
CA SER A 9 20.91 -26.76 -27.80
C SER A 9 19.44 -26.49 -28.09
N ALA A 10 18.53 -27.34 -27.63
CA ALA A 10 17.09 -27.15 -27.83
C ALA A 10 16.56 -25.89 -27.14
N MET A 11 17.12 -25.47 -26.01
CA MET A 11 16.77 -24.20 -25.35
C MET A 11 17.18 -22.97 -26.19
N ALA A 12 18.24 -23.07 -26.99
CA ALA A 12 18.66 -21.98 -27.89
C ALA A 12 17.61 -21.76 -29.00
N ASP A 13 17.08 -22.85 -29.56
CA ASP A 13 16.08 -22.83 -30.64
C ASP A 13 14.77 -22.12 -30.23
N PHE A 14 14.50 -21.94 -28.92
CA PHE A 14 13.31 -21.24 -28.44
C PHE A 14 13.25 -19.77 -28.89
N ASP A 15 14.40 -19.12 -29.13
CA ASP A 15 14.41 -17.74 -29.64
C ASP A 15 14.00 -17.66 -31.11
N GLU A 16 14.13 -18.76 -31.86
CA GLU A 16 13.73 -18.86 -33.27
C GLU A 16 12.28 -19.35 -33.40
N ASP A 17 11.90 -20.35 -32.59
CA ASP A 17 10.62 -21.05 -32.69
C ASP A 17 9.46 -20.29 -32.02
N PHE A 18 9.75 -19.43 -31.04
CA PHE A 18 8.72 -18.73 -30.27
C PHE A 18 8.90 -17.21 -30.31
N THR A 19 7.87 -16.52 -30.79
CA THR A 19 7.71 -15.08 -30.58
C THR A 19 6.76 -14.83 -29.41
N PRO A 20 7.25 -14.48 -28.21
CA PRO A 20 6.40 -14.25 -27.04
C PRO A 20 5.56 -12.97 -27.22
N ILE A 21 4.26 -13.05 -26.94
CA ILE A 21 3.32 -11.92 -27.06
C ILE A 21 3.65 -10.85 -26.02
N THR A 22 4.18 -9.69 -26.36
CA THR A 22 4.43 -8.64 -25.37
C THR A 22 3.11 -8.14 -24.76
N ASP A 23 2.91 -8.40 -23.47
CA ASP A 23 1.78 -7.90 -22.69
C ASP A 23 2.23 -7.46 -21.28
N MET A 24 1.31 -6.85 -20.53
CA MET A 24 1.58 -6.29 -19.20
C MET A 24 1.72 -7.35 -18.10
N ARG A 25 1.59 -8.65 -18.40
CA ARG A 25 1.57 -9.72 -17.37
C ARG A 25 2.96 -10.24 -17.04
N ALA A 26 3.84 -10.32 -18.02
CA ALA A 26 5.26 -10.61 -17.84
C ALA A 26 6.08 -10.25 -19.09
N SER A 27 7.34 -9.85 -18.91
CA SER A 27 8.21 -9.56 -20.04
C SER A 27 8.37 -10.77 -20.96
N ALA A 28 8.53 -10.51 -22.26
CA ALA A 28 8.89 -11.51 -23.26
C ALA A 28 10.09 -12.35 -22.82
N ALA A 29 11.15 -11.67 -22.35
CA ALA A 29 12.37 -12.29 -21.84
C ALA A 29 12.09 -13.26 -20.68
N TYR A 30 11.26 -12.88 -19.70
CA TYR A 30 10.93 -13.75 -18.57
C TYR A 30 10.21 -15.03 -19.00
N ARG A 31 9.26 -14.95 -19.94
CA ARG A 31 8.52 -16.14 -20.40
C ARG A 31 9.39 -17.07 -21.23
N ILE A 32 10.26 -16.55 -22.10
CA ILE A 32 11.23 -17.36 -22.83
C ILE A 32 12.18 -18.05 -21.84
N GLN A 33 12.71 -17.30 -20.86
CA GLN A 33 13.53 -17.90 -19.81
C GLN A 33 12.79 -18.97 -19.02
N SER A 34 11.50 -18.76 -18.72
CA SER A 34 10.67 -19.73 -18.00
C SER A 34 10.44 -21.00 -18.82
N ALA A 35 10.17 -20.87 -20.11
CA ALA A 35 9.98 -21.99 -21.02
C ALA A 35 11.27 -22.83 -21.14
N ARG A 36 12.42 -22.16 -21.30
CA ARG A 36 13.76 -22.77 -21.24
C ARG A 36 13.99 -23.51 -19.93
N ASN A 37 13.66 -22.86 -18.80
CA ASN A 37 13.79 -23.45 -17.48
C ASN A 37 12.86 -24.65 -17.28
N MET A 38 11.68 -24.68 -17.89
CA MET A 38 10.78 -25.84 -17.85
C MET A 38 11.37 -27.04 -18.60
N LEU A 39 11.99 -26.82 -19.76
CA LEU A 39 12.68 -27.88 -20.50
C LEU A 39 13.89 -28.41 -19.72
N ARG A 40 14.73 -27.50 -19.18
CA ARG A 40 15.85 -27.88 -18.30
C ARG A 40 15.36 -28.65 -17.07
N LYS A 41 14.29 -28.18 -16.42
CA LYS A 41 13.68 -28.85 -15.28
C LYS A 41 13.21 -30.26 -15.63
N TYR A 42 12.54 -30.44 -16.77
CA TYR A 42 12.12 -31.76 -17.24
C TYR A 42 13.30 -32.71 -17.47
N HIS A 43 14.40 -32.21 -18.03
CA HIS A 43 15.63 -32.99 -18.16
C HIS A 43 16.22 -33.40 -16.81
N LEU A 44 16.37 -32.45 -15.89
CA LEU A 44 16.94 -32.74 -14.57
C LEU A 44 16.08 -33.74 -13.78
N GLU A 45 14.76 -33.61 -13.83
CA GLU A 45 13.83 -34.51 -13.12
C GLU A 45 13.75 -35.92 -13.71
N THR A 46 14.15 -36.10 -14.97
CA THR A 46 14.22 -37.41 -15.63
C THR A 46 15.59 -38.08 -15.50
N THR A 47 16.61 -37.34 -15.07
CA THR A 47 18.01 -37.81 -14.99
C THR A 47 18.61 -37.77 -13.58
N GLN A 48 17.96 -37.09 -12.63
CA GLN A 48 18.42 -36.92 -11.25
C GLN A 48 17.29 -37.18 -10.24
N PRO A 49 17.62 -37.48 -8.96
CA PRO A 49 16.61 -37.59 -7.91
C PRO A 49 15.80 -36.29 -7.73
N LEU A 50 14.47 -36.41 -7.58
CA LEU A 50 13.58 -35.26 -7.39
C LEU A 50 13.92 -34.39 -6.16
N SER A 51 14.59 -34.95 -5.15
CA SER A 51 15.06 -34.21 -3.97
C SER A 51 16.12 -33.14 -4.26
N GLU A 52 16.79 -33.22 -5.42
CA GLU A 52 17.82 -32.26 -5.83
C GLU A 52 17.24 -31.10 -6.65
N THR A 53 16.08 -31.32 -7.27
CA THR A 53 15.44 -30.39 -8.23
C THR A 53 14.14 -29.79 -7.71
N ARG A 54 13.55 -30.36 -6.65
CA ARG A 54 12.35 -29.86 -5.99
C ARG A 54 12.54 -29.76 -4.49
N LEU A 55 11.84 -28.79 -3.89
CA LEU A 55 11.51 -28.87 -2.47
C LEU A 55 10.54 -30.04 -2.29
N VAL A 56 11.08 -31.24 -2.07
CA VAL A 56 10.28 -32.35 -1.55
C VAL A 56 9.89 -31.88 -0.15
N GLY A 57 8.61 -31.53 0.03
CA GLY A 57 8.09 -31.19 1.35
C GLY A 57 8.59 -32.27 2.30
N ARG A 58 9.24 -31.87 3.40
CA ARG A 58 9.47 -32.82 4.49
C ARG A 58 8.10 -33.44 4.71
N GLY A 59 7.95 -34.73 4.46
CA GLY A 59 6.88 -35.50 5.08
C GLY A 59 7.12 -35.26 6.56
N ALA A 60 6.47 -34.23 7.09
CA ALA A 60 6.72 -33.76 8.43
C ALA A 60 6.04 -34.77 9.33
N THR A 61 6.68 -35.90 9.56
CA THR A 61 6.87 -36.31 10.94
C THR A 61 7.53 -35.11 11.62
N LEU A 62 6.70 -34.24 12.17
CA LEU A 62 7.03 -33.39 13.31
C LEU A 62 7.43 -34.35 14.45
N SER A 63 8.60 -34.97 14.33
CA SER A 63 9.21 -35.85 15.32
C SER A 63 10.39 -35.16 16.03
N GLY A 64 10.70 -33.91 15.66
CA GLY A 64 11.13 -32.95 16.68
C GLY A 64 9.93 -32.67 17.58
N PRO A 65 10.13 -32.30 18.87
CA PRO A 65 9.01 -31.88 19.70
C PRO A 65 8.19 -30.91 18.86
N ARG A 66 6.87 -31.14 18.73
CA ARG A 66 5.97 -30.08 18.25
C ARG A 66 6.46 -28.84 18.98
N ARG A 67 6.97 -27.84 18.26
CA ARG A 67 7.13 -26.52 18.86
C ARG A 67 5.74 -26.24 19.38
N ASP A 68 5.63 -26.34 20.68
CA ASP A 68 4.37 -26.21 21.35
C ASP A 68 3.84 -24.86 20.88
N SER A 69 2.60 -24.84 20.40
CA SER A 69 1.95 -23.57 20.05
C SER A 69 1.82 -22.64 21.26
N SER A 70 2.26 -23.09 22.45
CA SER A 70 2.60 -22.31 23.63
C SER A 70 3.77 -21.32 23.47
N LEU A 71 4.45 -21.24 22.32
CA LEU A 71 5.37 -20.13 22.03
C LEU A 71 4.67 -18.75 21.92
N ILE A 72 3.35 -18.69 22.17
CA ILE A 72 2.62 -17.46 22.50
C ILE A 72 1.85 -17.67 23.83
N THR A 73 2.49 -18.17 24.88
CA THR A 73 1.91 -18.17 26.23
C THR A 73 2.93 -17.99 27.35
N GLU A 74 4.12 -17.46 27.12
CA GLU A 74 4.76 -16.69 28.20
C GLU A 74 4.09 -15.33 28.20
N SER A 75 2.93 -15.27 28.84
CA SER A 75 2.34 -14.02 29.28
C SER A 75 3.44 -13.27 30.02
N ALA A 76 3.77 -12.05 29.56
CA ALA A 76 4.56 -11.12 30.34
C ALA A 76 4.14 -11.20 31.80
N ASP A 77 5.09 -11.32 32.73
CA ASP A 77 4.87 -11.45 34.17
C ASP A 77 3.58 -10.74 34.63
N THR A 78 2.49 -11.50 34.73
CA THR A 78 1.14 -10.96 34.95
C THR A 78 0.84 -10.80 36.44
N ASP A 79 1.84 -11.00 37.30
CA ASP A 79 1.68 -11.04 38.74
C ASP A 79 0.97 -9.78 39.24
N GLY A 80 -0.29 -9.96 39.65
CA GLY A 80 -1.14 -8.91 40.20
C GLY A 80 -2.08 -8.18 39.23
N ILE A 81 -2.12 -8.51 37.94
CA ILE A 81 -3.11 -7.95 37.00
C ILE A 81 -4.39 -8.78 36.99
N GLU A 82 -5.43 -8.31 37.67
CA GLU A 82 -6.77 -8.92 37.65
C GLU A 82 -7.55 -8.50 36.38
N GLY A 83 -8.27 -9.44 35.75
CA GLY A 83 -9.14 -9.18 34.60
C GLY A 83 -8.58 -9.67 33.25
N GLY A 84 -9.15 -9.16 32.15
CA GLY A 84 -8.87 -9.62 30.78
C GLY A 84 -7.64 -9.00 30.11
N VAL A 85 -7.02 -7.97 30.70
CA VAL A 85 -6.01 -7.11 30.04
C VAL A 85 -4.76 -7.88 29.61
N SER A 86 -4.28 -8.81 30.44
CA SER A 86 -3.06 -9.57 30.20
C SER A 86 -3.31 -11.00 29.69
N SER A 87 -4.57 -11.36 29.41
CA SER A 87 -4.94 -12.72 28.98
C SER A 87 -5.39 -12.75 27.52
N ALA A 88 -5.19 -13.91 26.88
CA ALA A 88 -5.61 -14.14 25.50
C ALA A 88 -7.14 -14.24 25.40
N GLN A 89 -7.81 -13.09 25.34
CA GLN A 89 -9.25 -13.02 25.12
C GLN A 89 -9.58 -13.28 23.64
N ARG A 90 -10.69 -13.98 23.39
CA ARG A 90 -11.22 -14.13 22.04
C ARG A 90 -11.78 -12.79 21.56
N HIS A 91 -11.78 -12.56 20.25
CA HIS A 91 -12.48 -11.43 19.65
C HIS A 91 -13.99 -11.49 19.98
N ASP A 92 -14.58 -10.39 20.45
CA ASP A 92 -15.97 -10.32 20.95
C ASP A 92 -16.99 -10.81 19.91
N SER A 93 -16.85 -10.38 18.66
CA SER A 93 -17.73 -10.81 17.55
C SER A 93 -17.24 -12.08 16.83
N GLY A 94 -16.18 -12.74 17.33
CA GLY A 94 -15.54 -13.87 16.63
C GLY A 94 -16.50 -15.03 16.32
N HIS A 95 -17.38 -15.37 17.26
CA HIS A 95 -18.42 -16.40 17.05
C HIS A 95 -19.42 -16.00 15.94
N LYS A 96 -19.79 -14.71 15.85
CA LYS A 96 -20.70 -14.18 14.82
C LYS A 96 -20.08 -14.16 13.43
N HIS A 97 -18.76 -13.96 13.36
CA HIS A 97 -18.03 -14.04 12.09
C HIS A 97 -18.09 -15.47 11.52
N VAL A 98 -18.01 -16.48 12.39
CA VAL A 98 -18.04 -17.89 11.98
C VAL A 98 -19.46 -18.37 11.65
N SER A 99 -20.48 -17.89 12.38
CA SER A 99 -21.88 -18.27 12.14
C SER A 99 -22.53 -17.51 10.97
N GLY A 100 -21.93 -16.40 10.50
CA GLY A 100 -22.53 -15.51 9.51
C GLY A 100 -23.57 -14.54 10.09
N GLU A 101 -23.61 -14.39 11.42
CA GLU A 101 -24.56 -13.50 12.12
C GLU A 101 -24.02 -12.08 12.34
N ALA A 102 -22.77 -11.81 11.92
CA ALA A 102 -22.19 -10.49 12.00
C ALA A 102 -22.61 -9.63 10.79
N ILE A 103 -23.50 -8.68 11.04
CA ILE A 103 -24.01 -7.74 10.02
C ILE A 103 -22.94 -6.74 9.58
N PHE A 104 -22.56 -6.75 8.30
CA PHE A 104 -21.78 -5.71 7.63
C PHE A 104 -22.71 -4.69 6.96
N VAL A 105 -22.17 -3.65 6.30
CA VAL A 105 -23.00 -2.56 5.79
C VAL A 105 -23.99 -3.06 4.72
N ASP A 106 -23.54 -3.92 3.82
CA ASP A 106 -24.39 -4.47 2.75
C ASP A 106 -25.44 -5.48 3.26
N ASP A 107 -25.22 -6.04 4.46
CA ASP A 107 -26.17 -6.96 5.12
C ASP A 107 -27.31 -6.21 5.83
N ILE A 108 -27.22 -4.88 5.97
CA ILE A 108 -28.27 -4.07 6.59
C ILE A 108 -29.54 -4.15 5.72
N PRO A 109 -30.69 -4.54 6.28
CA PRO A 109 -31.96 -4.52 5.55
C PRO A 109 -32.26 -3.11 5.02
N ALA A 110 -32.20 -2.93 3.71
CA ALA A 110 -32.48 -1.66 3.06
C ALA A 110 -34.01 -1.47 2.84
N PRO A 111 -34.52 -0.23 2.81
CA PRO A 111 -35.87 0.06 2.38
C PRO A 111 -36.20 -0.58 1.02
N ALA A 112 -37.45 -1.02 0.83
CA ALA A 112 -37.84 -1.81 -0.35
C ALA A 112 -37.66 -1.07 -1.69
N ASP A 113 -37.70 0.26 -1.67
CA ASP A 113 -37.51 1.15 -2.81
C ASP A 113 -36.11 1.75 -2.90
N THR A 114 -35.12 1.16 -2.21
CA THR A 114 -33.72 1.61 -2.26
C THR A 114 -33.15 1.54 -3.68
N LEU A 115 -32.52 2.63 -4.12
CA LEU A 115 -31.86 2.73 -5.41
C LEU A 115 -30.45 2.13 -5.36
N ALA A 116 -30.08 1.38 -6.40
CA ALA A 116 -28.72 0.94 -6.61
C ALA A 116 -27.97 1.96 -7.47
N ILE A 117 -26.72 2.26 -7.10
CA ILE A 117 -25.90 3.26 -7.79
C ILE A 117 -24.70 2.60 -8.46
N GLN A 118 -24.51 2.93 -9.75
CA GLN A 118 -23.28 2.65 -10.48
C GLN A 118 -22.53 3.96 -10.76
N ILE A 119 -21.25 4.01 -10.41
CA ILE A 119 -20.35 5.11 -10.79
C ILE A 119 -19.81 4.85 -12.20
N ALA A 120 -20.01 5.78 -13.13
CA ALA A 120 -19.36 5.74 -14.44
C ALA A 120 -17.99 6.40 -14.36
N MET A 121 -16.99 5.72 -14.91
CA MET A 121 -15.57 6.08 -14.80
C MET A 121 -14.97 6.41 -16.16
N SER A 122 -13.96 7.28 -16.18
CA SER A 122 -13.17 7.57 -17.38
C SER A 122 -12.32 6.40 -17.82
N ASP A 123 -12.21 6.20 -19.14
CA ASP A 123 -11.23 5.30 -19.76
C ASP A 123 -9.92 6.01 -20.16
N ARG A 124 -9.84 7.34 -19.93
CA ARG A 124 -8.69 8.18 -20.27
C ARG A 124 -7.82 8.49 -19.06
N PRO A 125 -6.48 8.42 -19.18
CA PRO A 125 -5.56 8.79 -18.11
C PRO A 125 -5.47 10.31 -17.91
N HIS A 126 -5.59 11.11 -18.97
CA HIS A 126 -5.56 12.57 -18.87
C HIS A 126 -6.25 13.15 -20.11
N ALA A 127 -7.36 13.86 -19.95
CA ALA A 127 -8.11 14.40 -21.08
C ALA A 127 -9.02 15.56 -20.67
N ARG A 128 -9.28 16.51 -21.57
CA ARG A 128 -10.40 17.44 -21.39
C ARG A 128 -11.70 16.77 -21.81
N ILE A 129 -12.77 17.02 -21.04
CA ILE A 129 -14.12 16.61 -21.40
C ILE A 129 -14.71 17.70 -22.30
N LEU A 130 -14.92 17.40 -23.58
CA LEU A 130 -15.52 18.32 -24.55
C LEU A 130 -17.05 18.31 -24.46
N GLY A 131 -17.62 17.17 -24.09
CA GLY A 131 -19.06 16.98 -23.91
C GLY A 131 -19.39 15.59 -23.39
N MET A 132 -20.53 15.49 -22.71
CA MET A 132 -21.11 14.23 -22.22
C MET A 132 -22.58 14.17 -22.67
N ASP A 133 -22.91 13.26 -23.59
CA ASP A 133 -24.29 12.93 -23.94
C ASP A 133 -24.77 11.75 -23.09
N LEU A 134 -25.66 12.07 -22.16
CA LEU A 134 -26.26 11.12 -21.21
C LEU A 134 -27.72 10.80 -21.56
N SER A 135 -28.25 11.28 -22.68
CA SER A 135 -29.68 11.14 -23.02
C SER A 135 -30.15 9.68 -23.12
N ALA A 136 -29.31 8.80 -23.64
CA ALA A 136 -29.57 7.36 -23.68
C ALA A 136 -29.48 6.69 -22.30
N VAL A 137 -28.64 7.23 -21.40
CA VAL A 137 -28.51 6.76 -20.01
C VAL A 137 -29.77 7.13 -19.23
N GLU A 138 -30.21 8.39 -19.32
CA GLU A 138 -31.37 8.94 -18.60
C GLU A 138 -32.68 8.24 -18.98
N THR A 139 -32.80 7.78 -20.22
CA THR A 139 -34.02 7.13 -20.73
C THR A 139 -33.99 5.61 -20.66
N ALA A 140 -32.90 5.02 -20.15
CA ALA A 140 -32.77 3.58 -20.02
C ALA A 140 -33.76 3.00 -19.01
N VAL A 141 -34.24 1.78 -19.28
CA VAL A 141 -35.25 1.12 -18.45
C VAL A 141 -34.72 0.90 -17.03
N GLY A 142 -35.47 1.34 -16.04
CA GLY A 142 -35.15 1.19 -14.62
C GLY A 142 -34.26 2.30 -14.05
N VAL A 143 -33.74 3.20 -14.88
CA VAL A 143 -33.03 4.39 -14.40
C VAL A 143 -34.01 5.38 -13.78
N VAL A 144 -33.64 5.91 -12.62
CA VAL A 144 -34.45 6.87 -11.85
C VAL A 144 -33.84 8.27 -11.93
N CYS A 145 -32.51 8.37 -11.81
CA CYS A 145 -31.80 9.60 -12.13
C CYS A 145 -30.34 9.32 -12.54
N VAL A 146 -29.76 10.30 -13.21
CA VAL A 146 -28.33 10.39 -13.49
C VAL A 146 -27.84 11.66 -12.83
N ILE A 147 -26.72 11.58 -12.09
CA ILE A 147 -26.14 12.72 -11.37
C ILE A 147 -24.73 13.00 -11.88
N THR A 148 -24.43 14.28 -12.04
CA THR A 148 -23.17 14.82 -12.54
C THR A 148 -22.63 15.88 -11.57
N ALA A 149 -21.48 16.49 -11.88
CA ALA A 149 -20.97 17.63 -11.12
C ALA A 149 -21.98 18.79 -11.01
N ALA A 150 -22.85 18.98 -12.02
CA ALA A 150 -23.84 20.05 -12.05
C ALA A 150 -25.00 19.87 -11.05
N ASP A 151 -25.22 18.65 -10.58
CA ASP A 151 -26.31 18.33 -9.65
C ASP A 151 -25.91 18.50 -8.17
N ILE A 152 -24.64 18.83 -7.91
CA ILE A 152 -24.10 19.00 -6.56
C ILE A 152 -24.54 20.37 -6.01
N PRO A 153 -25.37 20.41 -4.94
CA PRO A 153 -25.87 21.67 -4.39
C PRO A 153 -24.83 22.42 -3.55
N GLY A 154 -23.85 21.70 -2.98
CA GLY A 154 -22.77 22.24 -2.17
C GLY A 154 -21.47 22.39 -2.98
N THR A 155 -20.40 21.75 -2.52
CA THR A 155 -19.09 21.80 -3.17
C THR A 155 -18.74 20.45 -3.79
N ASN A 156 -18.31 20.43 -5.05
CA ASN A 156 -17.83 19.23 -5.75
C ASN A 156 -16.42 18.85 -5.27
N ASP A 157 -16.31 18.36 -4.04
CA ASP A 157 -15.04 17.99 -3.41
C ASP A 157 -15.24 16.91 -2.34
N ILE A 158 -14.47 15.84 -2.46
CA ILE A 158 -14.41 14.69 -1.54
C ILE A 158 -13.02 14.51 -0.92
N SER A 159 -12.10 15.46 -1.14
CA SER A 159 -10.78 15.42 -0.53
C SER A 159 -10.87 15.52 1.00
N PRO A 160 -9.95 14.87 1.75
CA PRO A 160 -9.91 14.98 3.20
C PRO A 160 -9.59 16.40 3.70
N ALA A 161 -8.81 17.17 2.96
CA ALA A 161 -8.29 18.46 3.45
C ALA A 161 -8.03 19.52 2.36
N MET A 162 -7.49 19.16 1.20
CA MET A 162 -6.86 20.12 0.28
C MET A 162 -7.79 20.74 -0.76
N GLY A 163 -9.03 20.27 -0.89
CA GLY A 163 -10.01 20.79 -1.84
C GLY A 163 -9.74 20.40 -3.29
N ASP A 164 -9.09 19.24 -3.52
CA ASP A 164 -8.45 18.89 -4.78
C ASP A 164 -8.85 17.50 -5.32
N ASP A 165 -9.94 16.92 -4.81
CA ASP A 165 -10.45 15.63 -5.27
C ASP A 165 -11.96 15.75 -5.52
N PRO A 166 -12.41 15.97 -6.76
CA PRO A 166 -13.83 16.18 -7.05
C PRO A 166 -14.64 14.89 -6.95
N LEU A 167 -15.91 14.98 -6.53
CA LEU A 167 -16.84 13.84 -6.54
C LEU A 167 -17.04 13.31 -7.97
N PHE A 168 -17.19 14.23 -8.92
CA PHE A 168 -17.25 13.95 -10.36
C PHE A 168 -16.33 14.91 -11.11
N ALA A 169 -15.57 14.39 -12.07
CA ALA A 169 -14.72 15.19 -12.94
C ALA A 169 -15.52 16.30 -13.64
N ASP A 170 -14.98 17.53 -13.61
CA ASP A 170 -15.59 18.70 -14.24
C ASP A 170 -14.61 19.31 -15.24
N GLY A 171 -14.86 19.09 -16.53
CA GLY A 171 -14.05 19.60 -17.63
C GLY A 171 -12.67 18.92 -17.83
N LEU A 172 -12.11 18.27 -16.82
CA LEU A 172 -10.81 17.60 -16.89
C LEU A 172 -10.85 16.24 -16.19
N VAL A 173 -10.38 15.22 -16.90
CA VAL A 173 -10.05 13.90 -16.35
C VAL A 173 -8.55 13.87 -16.07
N GLU A 174 -8.16 13.47 -14.87
CA GLU A 174 -6.77 13.34 -14.43
C GLU A 174 -6.32 11.89 -14.20
N TYR A 175 -7.20 10.88 -14.26
CA TYR A 175 -6.80 9.46 -14.29
C TYR A 175 -7.86 8.54 -14.92
N ALA A 176 -7.40 7.39 -15.43
CA ALA A 176 -8.28 6.33 -15.91
C ALA A 176 -8.91 5.64 -14.70
N GLY A 177 -10.23 5.66 -14.61
CA GLY A 177 -10.97 5.29 -13.41
C GLY A 177 -11.64 6.45 -12.69
N GLN A 178 -11.38 7.71 -13.08
CA GLN A 178 -11.99 8.88 -12.41
C GLN A 178 -13.51 8.91 -12.62
N SER A 179 -14.25 9.17 -11.55
CA SER A 179 -15.70 9.30 -11.57
C SER A 179 -16.14 10.47 -12.47
N LEU A 180 -17.06 10.22 -13.39
CA LEU A 180 -17.60 11.20 -14.33
C LEU A 180 -19.04 11.59 -13.98
N PHE A 181 -19.84 10.59 -13.66
CA PHE A 181 -21.24 10.71 -13.27
C PHE A 181 -21.66 9.43 -12.54
N ALA A 182 -22.84 9.41 -11.94
CA ALA A 182 -23.42 8.20 -11.38
C ALA A 182 -24.85 7.98 -11.88
N VAL A 183 -25.22 6.71 -12.02
CA VAL A 183 -26.55 6.27 -12.42
C VAL A 183 -27.23 5.62 -11.22
N ALA A 184 -28.39 6.14 -10.83
CA ALA A 184 -29.25 5.53 -9.82
C ALA A 184 -30.43 4.83 -10.51
N ALA A 185 -30.62 3.55 -10.23
CA ALA A 185 -31.65 2.72 -10.84
C ALA A 185 -32.32 1.80 -9.82
N ASP A 186 -33.44 1.19 -10.21
CA ASP A 186 -34.16 0.23 -9.36
C ASP A 186 -33.36 -1.05 -9.09
N THR A 187 -32.40 -1.41 -9.96
CA THR A 187 -31.44 -2.50 -9.72
C THR A 187 -30.03 -2.12 -10.18
N LEU A 188 -29.03 -2.80 -9.62
CA LEU A 188 -27.63 -2.56 -9.96
C LEU A 188 -27.31 -2.95 -11.41
N GLU A 189 -27.95 -3.99 -11.92
CA GLU A 189 -27.82 -4.43 -13.32
C GLU A 189 -28.34 -3.36 -14.29
N ALA A 190 -29.46 -2.71 -13.97
CA ALA A 190 -30.01 -1.61 -14.76
C ALA A 190 -29.07 -0.40 -14.75
N ALA A 191 -28.56 -0.01 -13.56
CA ALA A 191 -27.59 1.08 -13.44
C ALA A 191 -26.31 0.81 -14.25
N ARG A 192 -25.79 -0.42 -14.20
CA ARG A 192 -24.60 -0.86 -14.97
C ARG A 192 -24.83 -0.83 -16.47
N ALA A 193 -25.93 -1.42 -16.93
CA ALA A 193 -26.25 -1.43 -18.35
C ALA A 193 -26.42 0.00 -18.89
N ALA A 194 -27.14 0.85 -18.16
CA ALA A 194 -27.36 2.25 -18.55
C ALA A 194 -26.05 3.05 -18.60
N ALA A 195 -25.13 2.87 -17.64
CA ALA A 195 -23.85 3.58 -17.61
C ALA A 195 -23.01 3.36 -18.89
N THR A 196 -23.14 2.20 -19.55
CA THR A 196 -22.44 1.89 -20.81
C THR A 196 -22.97 2.64 -22.05
N LEU A 197 -24.13 3.29 -21.93
CA LEU A 197 -24.77 4.02 -23.03
C LEU A 197 -24.26 5.46 -23.16
N ALA A 198 -23.45 5.94 -22.21
CA ALA A 198 -22.92 7.29 -22.25
C ALA A 198 -21.95 7.47 -23.43
N ILE A 199 -22.09 8.61 -24.10
CA ILE A 199 -21.16 9.04 -25.15
C ILE A 199 -20.39 10.24 -24.61
N ILE A 200 -19.07 10.12 -24.57
CA ILE A 200 -18.20 11.13 -23.97
C ILE A 200 -17.12 11.51 -24.98
N ASP A 201 -17.08 12.79 -25.30
CA ASP A 201 -16.10 13.36 -26.22
C ASP A 201 -14.91 13.89 -25.43
N TYR A 202 -13.71 13.42 -25.78
CA TYR A 202 -12.46 13.77 -25.12
C TYR A 202 -11.47 14.46 -26.06
N GLU A 203 -10.68 15.38 -25.50
CA GLU A 203 -9.39 15.80 -26.04
C GLU A 203 -8.28 15.19 -25.18
N ASP A 204 -7.60 14.14 -25.68
CA ASP A 204 -6.52 13.47 -24.95
C ASP A 204 -5.34 14.43 -24.69
N LEU A 205 -4.83 14.40 -23.46
CA LEU A 205 -3.66 15.18 -23.02
C LEU A 205 -2.50 14.23 -22.70
N ALA A 206 -1.27 14.78 -22.66
CA ALA A 206 -0.10 14.00 -22.26
C ALA A 206 -0.22 13.57 -20.79
N ALA A 207 -0.18 12.27 -20.52
CA ALA A 207 -0.29 11.72 -19.18
C ALA A 207 1.08 11.44 -18.56
N ILE A 208 1.24 11.80 -17.28
CA ILE A 208 2.40 11.46 -16.45
C ILE A 208 2.02 10.27 -15.58
N VAL A 209 2.55 9.08 -15.83
CA VAL A 209 2.05 7.85 -15.18
C VAL A 209 3.01 7.30 -14.14
N THR A 210 4.32 7.37 -14.40
CA THR A 210 5.34 6.79 -13.52
C THR A 210 6.00 7.85 -12.63
N VAL A 211 6.67 7.39 -11.57
CA VAL A 211 7.53 8.25 -10.74
C VAL A 211 8.64 8.90 -11.58
N ASP A 212 9.21 8.15 -12.53
CA ASP A 212 10.27 8.67 -13.39
C ASP A 212 9.75 9.78 -14.31
N ASP A 213 8.58 9.60 -14.94
CA ASP A 213 7.94 10.65 -15.76
C ASP A 213 7.69 11.94 -14.95
N ALA A 214 7.21 11.79 -13.70
CA ALA A 214 6.93 12.93 -12.84
C ALA A 214 8.20 13.65 -12.38
N MET A 215 9.27 12.89 -12.12
CA MET A 215 10.58 13.48 -11.79
C MET A 215 11.17 14.22 -13.00
N ASP A 216 11.06 13.66 -14.20
CA ASP A 216 11.56 14.29 -15.43
C ASP A 216 10.76 15.56 -15.80
N ALA A 217 9.46 15.57 -15.52
CA ALA A 217 8.58 16.71 -15.75
C ALA A 217 8.55 17.74 -14.60
N GLU A 218 9.26 17.48 -13.50
CA GLU A 218 9.18 18.24 -12.23
C GLU A 218 7.71 18.40 -11.73
N SER A 219 6.89 17.37 -11.93
CA SER A 219 5.48 17.32 -11.57
C SER A 219 5.31 16.87 -10.12
N TYR A 220 5.19 17.83 -9.21
CA TYR A 220 5.05 17.58 -7.77
C TYR A 220 3.76 18.19 -7.23
N LEU A 221 3.17 17.55 -6.21
CA LEU A 221 2.07 18.13 -5.46
C LEU A 221 2.52 19.37 -4.68
N GLU A 222 3.74 19.37 -4.16
CA GLU A 222 4.32 20.50 -3.45
C GLU A 222 5.85 20.56 -3.64
N THR A 223 6.48 21.63 -3.17
CA THR A 223 7.93 21.77 -3.22
C THR A 223 8.61 20.61 -2.47
N PRO A 224 9.68 20.00 -3.02
CA PRO A 224 10.38 18.90 -2.36
C PRO A 224 10.82 19.28 -0.94
N TYR A 225 10.56 18.38 0.01
CA TYR A 225 10.85 18.61 1.42
C TYR A 225 12.17 17.94 1.81
N VAL A 226 13.01 18.64 2.56
CA VAL A 226 14.36 18.18 2.93
C VAL A 226 14.46 18.09 4.44
N MET A 227 14.86 16.92 4.92
CA MET A 227 15.25 16.67 6.30
C MET A 227 16.74 16.34 6.31
N ALA A 228 17.53 17.02 7.15
CA ALA A 228 18.97 16.84 7.16
C ALA A 228 19.56 16.96 8.56
N ARG A 229 20.65 16.25 8.77
CA ARG A 229 21.48 16.29 9.97
C ARG A 229 22.95 16.16 9.57
N GLY A 230 23.82 16.98 10.16
CA GLY A 230 25.25 16.99 9.83
C GLY A 230 25.51 17.42 8.37
N ASP A 231 26.68 17.05 7.84
CA ASP A 231 27.06 17.29 6.44
C ASP A 231 27.23 15.96 5.70
N ALA A 232 26.12 15.46 5.14
CA ALA A 232 26.10 14.18 4.43
C ALA A 232 27.02 14.19 3.20
N ALA A 233 27.01 15.29 2.44
CA ALA A 233 27.79 15.40 1.22
C ALA A 233 29.29 15.32 1.50
N GLN A 234 29.77 16.06 2.50
CA GLN A 234 31.18 16.00 2.91
C GLN A 234 31.54 14.61 3.45
N ALA A 235 30.72 14.07 4.35
CA ALA A 235 30.99 12.76 4.97
C ALA A 235 31.04 11.61 3.95
N ILE A 236 30.17 11.64 2.92
CA ILE A 236 30.23 10.66 1.82
C ILE A 236 31.52 10.80 1.02
N VAL A 237 31.96 12.03 0.74
CA VAL A 237 33.17 12.28 -0.05
C VAL A 237 34.44 11.83 0.67
N GLU A 238 34.50 12.03 1.98
CA GLU A 238 35.64 11.68 2.84
C GLU A 238 35.69 10.21 3.22
N ALA A 239 34.57 9.48 3.06
CA ALA A 239 34.49 8.07 3.43
C ALA A 239 35.42 7.17 2.60
N PRO A 240 36.02 6.12 3.22
CA PRO A 240 36.87 5.16 2.53
C PRO A 240 36.18 4.41 1.38
N HIS A 241 34.89 4.12 1.53
CA HIS A 241 34.08 3.41 0.55
C HIS A 241 32.79 4.18 0.25
N ARG A 242 32.32 4.06 -0.98
CA ARG A 242 31.13 4.74 -1.49
C ARG A 242 30.32 3.81 -2.37
N ILE A 243 28.99 3.88 -2.23
CA ILE A 243 28.03 3.18 -3.09
C ILE A 243 26.93 4.16 -3.49
N ASP A 244 26.62 4.19 -4.78
CA ASP A 244 25.44 4.83 -5.34
C ASP A 244 24.49 3.73 -5.81
N GLY A 245 23.20 3.88 -5.53
CA GLY A 245 22.21 2.89 -5.93
C GLY A 245 20.79 3.44 -6.01
N ARG A 246 19.89 2.57 -6.50
CA ARG A 246 18.47 2.88 -6.66
C ARG A 246 17.65 1.63 -6.36
N ILE A 247 16.53 1.81 -5.69
CA ILE A 247 15.51 0.77 -5.51
C ILE A 247 14.12 1.30 -5.88
N TYR A 248 13.33 0.46 -6.55
CA TYR A 248 11.92 0.67 -6.78
C TYR A 248 11.11 -0.24 -5.85
N ILE A 249 10.09 0.33 -5.22
CA ILE A 249 9.18 -0.35 -4.30
C ILE A 249 7.78 -0.21 -4.90
N GLY A 250 7.19 -1.32 -5.31
CA GLY A 250 5.86 -1.32 -5.92
C GLY A 250 4.74 -0.92 -4.94
N GLY A 251 3.62 -0.46 -5.50
CA GLY A 251 2.41 -0.18 -4.75
C GLY A 251 1.71 -1.44 -4.24
N GLN A 252 0.65 -1.28 -3.48
CA GLN A 252 -0.09 -2.39 -2.87
C GLN A 252 -1.57 -2.07 -2.71
N GLU A 253 -2.42 -2.99 -3.18
CA GLU A 253 -3.86 -3.00 -2.97
C GLU A 253 -4.22 -3.47 -1.57
N HIS A 254 -5.15 -2.79 -0.89
CA HIS A 254 -5.55 -3.14 0.48
C HIS A 254 -6.22 -4.49 0.56
N PHE A 255 -7.04 -4.79 -0.45
CA PHE A 255 -7.74 -6.07 -0.60
C PHE A 255 -8.54 -6.45 0.65
N TYR A 256 -9.14 -5.45 1.32
CA TYR A 256 -10.16 -5.70 2.33
C TYR A 256 -11.27 -6.56 1.72
N LEU A 257 -11.78 -7.57 2.45
CA LEU A 257 -12.71 -8.55 1.89
C LEU A 257 -14.09 -7.95 1.60
N GLU A 258 -14.58 -7.09 2.47
CA GLU A 258 -15.73 -6.22 2.19
C GLU A 258 -15.24 -5.01 1.41
N GLY A 259 -15.70 -4.81 0.17
CA GLY A 259 -15.42 -3.61 -0.64
C GLY A 259 -15.91 -2.32 0.01
N GLN A 260 -15.80 -1.20 -0.70
CA GLN A 260 -16.46 0.04 -0.28
C GLN A 260 -17.97 -0.10 -0.42
N VAL A 261 -18.69 0.26 0.64
CA VAL A 261 -20.15 0.23 0.68
C VAL A 261 -20.66 1.43 1.46
N ALA A 262 -21.67 2.10 0.91
CA ALA A 262 -22.42 3.14 1.59
C ALA A 262 -23.91 3.05 1.27
N LEU A 263 -24.75 3.11 2.31
CA LEU A 263 -26.20 3.20 2.21
C LEU A 263 -26.62 4.53 2.85
N ALA A 264 -27.21 5.42 2.06
CA ALA A 264 -27.78 6.67 2.54
C ALA A 264 -29.31 6.55 2.64
N VAL A 265 -29.87 6.95 3.77
CA VAL A 265 -31.31 6.95 4.04
C VAL A 265 -31.72 8.40 4.32
N PRO A 266 -32.62 8.99 3.51
CA PRO A 266 -33.07 10.37 3.71
C PRO A 266 -33.97 10.48 4.96
N GLY A 267 -33.84 11.60 5.66
CA GLY A 267 -34.66 11.99 6.82
C GLY A 267 -35.55 13.21 6.54
N GLU A 268 -36.08 13.80 7.61
CA GLU A 268 -36.88 15.04 7.54
C GLU A 268 -35.99 16.26 7.25
N ASP A 269 -36.56 17.31 6.66
CA ASP A 269 -35.89 18.61 6.43
C ASP A 269 -34.54 18.56 5.67
N GLY A 270 -34.25 17.44 4.99
CA GLY A 270 -33.00 17.22 4.28
C GLY A 270 -31.89 16.56 5.07
N ASP A 271 -32.18 16.10 6.28
CA ASP A 271 -31.30 15.24 7.05
C ASP A 271 -31.01 13.93 6.28
N VAL A 272 -29.86 13.33 6.56
CA VAL A 272 -29.47 12.05 5.97
C VAL A 272 -28.70 11.20 6.97
N THR A 273 -29.08 9.92 7.07
CA THR A 273 -28.31 8.91 7.79
C THR A 273 -27.53 8.08 6.79
N VAL A 274 -26.21 7.97 6.98
CA VAL A 274 -25.32 7.22 6.11
C VAL A 274 -24.72 6.05 6.88
N HIS A 275 -25.04 4.83 6.48
CA HIS A 275 -24.33 3.63 6.92
C HIS A 275 -23.14 3.43 5.98
N CYS A 276 -21.91 3.55 6.49
CA CYS A 276 -20.70 3.50 5.65
C CYS A 276 -19.64 2.58 6.25
N SER A 277 -18.99 1.81 5.38
CA SER A 277 -17.81 1.01 5.76
C SER A 277 -16.60 1.94 5.77
N THR A 278 -16.32 2.58 6.91
CA THR A 278 -15.30 3.65 7.05
C THR A 278 -14.50 3.55 8.34
N GLN A 279 -13.24 3.98 8.29
CA GLN A 279 -12.38 4.22 9.46
C GLN A 279 -12.58 5.62 10.06
N HIS A 280 -13.12 6.57 9.30
CA HIS A 280 -13.19 7.98 9.66
C HIS A 280 -14.62 8.54 9.50
N PRO A 281 -15.56 8.16 10.39
CA PRO A 281 -16.96 8.58 10.28
C PRO A 281 -17.16 10.11 10.34
N SER A 282 -16.32 10.84 11.07
CA SER A 282 -16.38 12.30 11.14
C SER A 282 -16.01 12.97 9.82
N GLU A 283 -15.02 12.44 9.08
CA GLU A 283 -14.69 12.93 7.75
C GLU A 283 -15.82 12.67 6.76
N ILE A 284 -16.39 11.45 6.78
CA ILE A 284 -17.56 11.13 5.95
C ILE A 284 -18.71 12.12 6.22
N GLN A 285 -18.97 12.43 7.49
CA GLN A 285 -20.02 13.38 7.88
C GLN A 285 -19.76 14.76 7.27
N HIS A 286 -18.55 15.30 7.44
CA HIS A 286 -18.16 16.60 6.91
C HIS A 286 -18.21 16.63 5.38
N THR A 287 -17.72 15.59 4.72
CA THR A 287 -17.69 15.50 3.25
C THR A 287 -19.11 15.41 2.68
N VAL A 288 -19.97 14.57 3.24
CA VAL A 288 -21.37 14.49 2.81
C VAL A 288 -22.09 15.82 3.04
N ALA A 289 -21.91 16.46 4.20
CA ALA A 289 -22.51 17.77 4.47
C ALA A 289 -22.02 18.84 3.47
N LYS A 290 -20.71 18.85 3.17
CA LYS A 290 -20.07 19.75 2.19
C LYS A 290 -20.63 19.56 0.79
N VAL A 291 -20.76 18.32 0.31
CA VAL A 291 -21.32 18.01 -1.01
C VAL A 291 -22.81 18.38 -1.09
N LEU A 292 -23.58 18.12 -0.03
CA LEU A 292 -25.02 18.43 0.01
C LEU A 292 -25.34 19.90 0.32
N GLY A 293 -24.34 20.72 0.68
CA GLY A 293 -24.57 22.11 1.11
C GLY A 293 -25.36 22.20 2.43
N LEU A 294 -25.19 21.20 3.31
CA LEU A 294 -25.87 21.10 4.61
C LEU A 294 -24.93 21.45 5.75
N ALA A 295 -25.52 21.72 6.92
CA ALA A 295 -24.75 21.77 8.16
C ALA A 295 -24.41 20.35 8.65
N ASN A 296 -23.25 20.17 9.29
CA ASN A 296 -22.79 18.84 9.73
C ASN A 296 -23.80 18.08 10.61
N HIS A 297 -24.62 18.79 11.41
CA HIS A 297 -25.61 18.16 12.29
C HIS A 297 -26.80 17.53 11.54
N ALA A 298 -27.01 17.88 10.27
CA ALA A 298 -28.03 17.26 9.40
C ALA A 298 -27.55 15.91 8.83
N VAL A 299 -26.28 15.56 9.03
CA VAL A 299 -25.70 14.31 8.54
C VAL A 299 -25.33 13.44 9.73
N THR A 300 -25.87 12.23 9.78
CA THR A 300 -25.48 11.20 10.75
C THR A 300 -24.74 10.08 10.04
N VAL A 301 -23.57 9.68 10.53
CA VAL A 301 -22.81 8.54 9.98
C VAL A 301 -22.78 7.41 11.00
N GLU A 302 -23.25 6.24 10.59
CA GLU A 302 -23.25 5.04 11.41
C GLU A 302 -22.35 3.96 10.82
N PHE A 303 -21.57 3.32 11.69
CA PHE A 303 -20.77 2.15 11.35
C PHE A 303 -20.71 1.20 12.55
N ARG A 304 -20.74 -0.11 12.30
CA ARG A 304 -20.65 -1.13 13.36
C ARG A 304 -19.33 -1.90 13.33
N ARG A 305 -18.90 -2.28 12.13
CA ARG A 305 -17.71 -3.09 11.83
C ARG A 305 -17.37 -2.94 10.34
N MET A 306 -16.17 -3.36 9.96
CA MET A 306 -15.70 -3.42 8.57
C MET A 306 -15.09 -4.79 8.29
N GLY A 307 -15.29 -5.31 7.07
CA GLY A 307 -14.65 -6.54 6.57
C GLY A 307 -13.21 -6.33 6.13
N GLY A 308 -12.41 -5.65 6.97
CA GLY A 308 -11.09 -5.14 6.63
C GLY A 308 -11.13 -3.68 6.13
N ALA A 309 -10.01 -2.97 6.29
CA ALA A 309 -9.86 -1.58 5.88
C ALA A 309 -8.40 -1.22 5.55
N PHE A 310 -7.49 -1.44 6.51
CA PHE A 310 -6.04 -1.33 6.33
C PHE A 310 -5.52 0.05 5.87
N GLY A 311 -6.28 1.12 6.09
CA GLY A 311 -6.01 2.50 5.63
C GLY A 311 -6.87 2.89 4.41
N GLY A 312 -7.27 1.93 3.58
CA GLY A 312 -8.03 2.21 2.35
C GLY A 312 -9.47 2.67 2.58
N LYS A 313 -9.95 2.65 3.82
CA LYS A 313 -11.27 3.20 4.21
C LYS A 313 -11.13 4.41 5.14
N GLU A 314 -9.95 5.05 5.16
CA GLU A 314 -9.72 6.29 5.90
C GLU A 314 -10.35 7.48 5.18
N SER A 315 -10.06 7.66 3.88
CA SER A 315 -10.62 8.73 3.04
C SER A 315 -11.47 8.25 1.86
N ASN A 316 -11.10 7.14 1.21
CA ASN A 316 -11.78 6.67 -0.01
C ASN A 316 -13.24 6.22 0.19
N GLY A 317 -13.73 6.15 1.44
CA GLY A 317 -15.16 6.00 1.73
C GLY A 317 -15.99 7.25 1.38
N ASN A 318 -15.35 8.40 1.16
CA ASN A 318 -16.00 9.67 0.86
C ASN A 318 -16.81 9.62 -0.45
N LEU A 319 -16.24 9.07 -1.53
CA LEU A 319 -16.91 8.97 -2.84
C LEU A 319 -18.24 8.19 -2.78
N PRO A 320 -18.27 6.91 -2.31
CA PRO A 320 -19.52 6.16 -2.25
C PRO A 320 -20.54 6.77 -1.28
N ALA A 321 -20.09 7.34 -0.16
CA ALA A 321 -20.97 7.99 0.81
C ALA A 321 -21.62 9.27 0.24
N ALA A 322 -20.84 10.15 -0.38
CA ALA A 322 -21.33 11.38 -0.98
C ALA A 322 -22.26 11.12 -2.17
N ALA A 323 -21.91 10.15 -3.05
CA ALA A 323 -22.77 9.76 -4.16
C ALA A 323 -24.11 9.19 -3.68
N ALA A 324 -24.10 8.28 -2.70
CA ALA A 324 -25.32 7.73 -2.11
C ALA A 324 -26.20 8.82 -1.48
N ALA A 325 -25.59 9.73 -0.71
CA ALA A 325 -26.31 10.80 -0.05
C ALA A 325 -26.89 11.82 -1.04
N LEU A 326 -26.19 12.12 -2.14
CA LEU A 326 -26.67 13.01 -3.19
C LEU A 326 -27.89 12.43 -3.91
N VAL A 327 -27.85 11.15 -4.29
CA VAL A 327 -29.01 10.47 -4.88
C VAL A 327 -30.18 10.45 -3.90
N ALA A 328 -29.93 10.14 -2.63
CA ALA A 328 -30.97 10.14 -1.61
C ALA A 328 -31.63 11.52 -1.44
N ARG A 329 -30.82 12.59 -1.48
CA ARG A 329 -31.29 13.97 -1.40
C ARG A 329 -32.15 14.37 -2.60
N ILE A 330 -31.75 14.00 -3.81
CA ILE A 330 -32.44 14.35 -5.06
C ILE A 330 -33.76 13.58 -5.20
N THR A 331 -33.75 12.28 -4.86
CA THR A 331 -34.87 11.38 -5.13
C THR A 331 -35.83 11.23 -3.96
N GLY A 332 -35.40 11.54 -2.73
CA GLY A 332 -36.15 11.24 -1.51
C GLY A 332 -36.23 9.75 -1.18
N ARG A 333 -35.49 8.89 -1.90
CA ARG A 333 -35.42 7.43 -1.67
C ARG A 333 -34.08 7.08 -1.03
N ALA A 334 -34.02 5.97 -0.29
CA ALA A 334 -32.73 5.45 0.13
C ALA A 334 -31.89 5.06 -1.10
N ALA A 335 -30.57 5.17 -1.00
CA ALA A 335 -29.68 4.85 -2.11
C ALA A 335 -28.39 4.17 -1.62
N LYS A 336 -27.93 3.17 -2.37
CA LYS A 336 -26.79 2.33 -1.98
C LYS A 336 -25.75 2.24 -3.09
N VAL A 337 -24.50 2.49 -2.72
CA VAL A 337 -23.31 2.18 -3.51
C VAL A 337 -22.65 0.94 -2.91
N CYS A 338 -22.40 -0.08 -3.73
CA CYS A 338 -21.60 -1.26 -3.38
C CYS A 338 -20.72 -1.58 -4.58
N TYR A 339 -19.40 -1.42 -4.42
CA TYR A 339 -18.47 -1.67 -5.53
C TYR A 339 -18.24 -3.16 -5.74
N ASP A 340 -18.19 -3.55 -7.02
CA ASP A 340 -17.51 -4.80 -7.37
C ASP A 340 -16.01 -4.67 -7.13
N ARG A 341 -15.32 -5.81 -7.00
CA ARG A 341 -13.90 -5.82 -6.66
C ARG A 341 -13.05 -5.06 -7.67
N ASP A 342 -13.30 -5.23 -8.96
CA ASP A 342 -12.57 -4.54 -10.02
C ASP A 342 -12.78 -3.03 -9.98
N GLN A 343 -14.02 -2.58 -9.78
CA GLN A 343 -14.37 -1.17 -9.61
C GLN A 343 -13.64 -0.57 -8.40
N ASP A 344 -13.68 -1.25 -7.25
CA ASP A 344 -13.00 -0.83 -6.03
C ASP A 344 -11.49 -0.69 -6.24
N MET A 345 -10.87 -1.66 -6.90
CA MET A 345 -9.44 -1.65 -7.22
C MET A 345 -9.05 -0.53 -8.21
N ILE A 346 -9.95 -0.14 -9.11
CA ILE A 346 -9.72 0.95 -10.07
C ILE A 346 -9.88 2.32 -9.42
N ILE A 347 -10.96 2.52 -8.66
CA ILE A 347 -11.38 3.86 -8.21
C ILE A 347 -10.72 4.32 -6.90
N THR A 348 -10.33 3.39 -6.03
CA THR A 348 -9.77 3.75 -4.72
C THR A 348 -8.24 3.82 -4.75
N GLY A 349 -7.67 4.69 -3.92
CA GLY A 349 -6.22 4.81 -3.75
C GLY A 349 -5.55 3.53 -3.23
N LYS A 350 -4.23 3.41 -3.46
CA LYS A 350 -3.40 2.28 -3.01
C LYS A 350 -2.25 2.77 -2.14
N ARG A 351 -1.41 1.84 -1.67
CA ARG A 351 -0.10 2.21 -1.11
C ARG A 351 0.74 2.90 -2.20
N HIS A 352 1.35 4.03 -1.86
CA HIS A 352 2.36 4.71 -2.66
C HIS A 352 3.53 3.80 -3.04
N ASP A 353 3.76 3.64 -4.33
CA ASP A 353 5.05 3.19 -4.86
C ASP A 353 6.11 4.27 -4.68
N PHE A 354 7.35 3.82 -4.47
CA PHE A 354 8.50 4.67 -4.22
C PHE A 354 9.64 4.30 -5.16
N ARG A 355 10.33 5.31 -5.67
CA ARG A 355 11.71 5.22 -6.14
C ARG A 355 12.60 5.85 -5.07
N ILE A 356 13.60 5.13 -4.59
CA ILE A 356 14.58 5.66 -3.65
C ILE A 356 15.95 5.58 -4.31
N ASP A 357 16.49 6.75 -4.66
CA ASP A 357 17.89 6.91 -5.01
C ASP A 357 18.69 7.14 -3.74
N TYR A 358 19.89 6.54 -3.63
CA TYR A 358 20.74 6.73 -2.47
C TYR A 358 22.22 6.81 -2.82
N ARG A 359 22.94 7.53 -1.97
CA ARG A 359 24.39 7.58 -1.93
C ARG A 359 24.85 7.37 -0.50
N VAL A 360 25.81 6.49 -0.29
CA VAL A 360 26.31 6.18 1.05
C VAL A 360 27.83 6.17 1.08
N GLY A 361 28.40 6.74 2.13
CA GLY A 361 29.80 6.64 2.50
C GLY A 361 29.96 5.85 3.79
N PHE A 362 30.88 4.88 3.81
CA PHE A 362 31.10 3.99 4.96
C PHE A 362 32.55 3.53 5.07
N ASP A 363 32.93 2.99 6.23
CA ASP A 363 34.27 2.48 6.51
C ASP A 363 34.42 0.96 6.30
N GLY A 364 35.62 0.42 6.55
CA GLY A 364 35.89 -1.01 6.44
C GLY A 364 35.14 -1.87 7.47
N GLU A 365 34.60 -1.26 8.53
CA GLU A 365 33.74 -1.95 9.49
C GLU A 365 32.28 -2.04 9.06
N GLY A 366 31.89 -1.25 8.07
CA GLY A 366 30.51 -1.12 7.60
C GLY A 366 29.74 -0.04 8.37
N LEU A 367 30.42 0.81 9.14
CA LEU A 367 29.81 1.95 9.81
C LEU A 367 29.53 3.06 8.78
N ILE A 368 28.29 3.52 8.74
CA ILE A 368 27.86 4.60 7.85
C ILE A 368 28.38 5.92 8.39
N GLN A 369 29.12 6.64 7.55
CA GLN A 369 29.64 7.97 7.86
C GLN A 369 28.73 9.08 7.33
N GLY A 370 28.14 8.88 6.15
CA GLY A 370 27.17 9.78 5.56
C GLY A 370 26.23 9.08 4.59
N VAL A 371 24.98 9.55 4.49
CA VAL A 371 23.99 9.01 3.54
C VAL A 371 23.07 10.09 2.99
N GLU A 372 22.80 10.03 1.69
CA GLU A 372 21.78 10.83 1.01
C GLU A 372 20.70 9.89 0.47
N PHE A 373 19.43 10.27 0.66
CA PHE A 373 18.27 9.61 0.09
C PHE A 373 17.40 10.61 -0.67
N ASP A 374 17.07 10.31 -1.92
CA ASP A 374 16.00 10.98 -2.65
C ASP A 374 14.82 10.00 -2.77
N GLN A 375 13.78 10.25 -1.98
CA GLN A 375 12.57 9.44 -1.91
C GLN A 375 11.48 10.07 -2.79
N ALA A 376 11.26 9.51 -3.98
CA ALA A 376 10.20 9.94 -4.88
C ALA A 376 9.00 8.99 -4.78
N ALA A 377 7.86 9.52 -4.32
CA ALA A 377 6.62 8.78 -4.12
C ALA A 377 5.61 9.13 -5.21
N ARG A 378 4.95 8.14 -5.82
CA ARG A 378 3.83 8.38 -6.72
C ARG A 378 2.58 8.68 -5.91
N CYS A 379 2.10 9.92 -5.94
CA CYS A 379 0.95 10.35 -5.15
C CYS A 379 -0.38 10.21 -5.88
N GLY A 380 -0.38 10.24 -7.21
CA GLY A 380 -1.61 10.33 -8.01
C GLY A 380 -2.02 11.78 -8.25
N MET A 381 -3.28 12.00 -8.61
CA MET A 381 -3.74 13.30 -9.09
C MET A 381 -3.85 14.37 -7.98
N SER A 382 -4.14 13.96 -6.74
CA SER A 382 -4.46 14.81 -5.60
C SER A 382 -3.62 14.46 -4.37
N TYR A 383 -3.70 15.30 -3.33
CA TYR A 383 -2.93 15.12 -2.10
C TYR A 383 -3.36 13.88 -1.31
N ASP A 384 -4.66 13.67 -1.10
CA ASP A 384 -5.19 12.72 -0.10
C ASP A 384 -4.35 12.79 1.20
N LEU A 385 -3.73 11.68 1.61
CA LEU A 385 -2.86 11.58 2.78
C LEU A 385 -1.36 11.52 2.40
N SER A 386 -1.01 11.89 1.17
CA SER A 386 0.35 11.77 0.63
C SER A 386 1.40 12.55 1.42
N VAL A 387 1.07 13.76 1.90
CA VAL A 387 1.99 14.58 2.70
C VAL A 387 2.42 13.86 3.98
N PRO A 388 1.51 13.50 4.91
CA PRO A 388 1.91 12.83 6.14
C PRO A 388 2.46 11.41 5.92
N ILE A 389 2.11 10.74 4.82
CA ILE A 389 2.69 9.44 4.43
C ILE A 389 4.17 9.61 4.05
N CYS A 390 4.48 10.61 3.23
CA CYS A 390 5.85 10.89 2.80
C CYS A 390 6.70 11.37 3.98
N ASP A 391 6.15 12.21 4.87
CA ASP A 391 6.84 12.63 6.10
C ASP A 391 7.17 11.41 6.97
N ARG A 392 6.23 10.48 7.13
CA ARG A 392 6.50 9.24 7.86
C ARG A 392 7.56 8.39 7.19
N ALA A 393 7.60 8.31 5.85
CA ALA A 393 8.68 7.61 5.16
C ALA A 393 10.06 8.24 5.47
N MET A 394 10.13 9.57 5.52
CA MET A 394 11.36 10.27 5.92
C MET A 394 11.74 9.97 7.38
N PHE A 395 10.80 10.02 8.32
CA PHE A 395 11.04 9.73 9.74
C PHE A 395 11.47 8.28 10.03
N HIS A 396 11.32 7.38 9.05
CA HIS A 396 11.72 5.98 9.16
C HIS A 396 12.84 5.60 8.17
N ALA A 397 13.41 6.57 7.46
CA ALA A 397 14.55 6.37 6.58
C ALA A 397 15.82 5.94 7.34
N ASP A 398 15.85 6.17 8.65
CA ASP A 398 16.90 5.71 9.55
C ASP A 398 16.71 4.26 10.04
N ASN A 399 15.46 3.75 10.05
CA ASN A 399 15.07 2.54 10.75
C ASN A 399 15.73 2.47 12.14
N THR A 400 16.48 1.41 12.48
CA THR A 400 17.15 1.31 13.78
C THR A 400 18.57 1.84 13.77
N TYR A 401 18.98 2.53 12.70
CA TYR A 401 20.37 2.90 12.45
C TYR A 401 20.62 4.37 12.79
N TYR A 402 21.69 4.63 13.56
CA TYR A 402 22.15 5.98 13.80
C TYR A 402 22.85 6.56 12.58
N LEU A 403 22.26 7.61 12.02
CA LEU A 403 22.82 8.34 10.89
C LEU A 403 23.33 9.70 11.37
N ALA A 404 24.65 9.80 11.54
CA ALA A 404 25.30 11.03 12.01
C ALA A 404 25.19 12.17 11.01
N ASN A 405 25.41 11.85 9.73
CA ASN A 405 25.29 12.76 8.60
C ASN A 405 24.29 12.19 7.60
N ALA A 406 23.11 12.78 7.53
CA ALA A 406 22.03 12.31 6.67
C ALA A 406 21.37 13.48 5.96
N ARG A 407 21.02 13.29 4.69
CA ARG A 407 20.11 14.17 3.95
C ARG A 407 19.05 13.32 3.29
N ILE A 408 17.79 13.59 3.59
CA ILE A 408 16.64 12.87 3.06
C ILE A 408 15.77 13.90 2.36
N THR A 409 15.60 13.76 1.05
CA THR A 409 14.70 14.58 0.23
C THR A 409 13.46 13.77 -0.09
N SER A 410 12.27 14.35 0.05
CA SER A 410 11.02 13.75 -0.39
C SER A 410 10.43 14.51 -1.57
N TYR A 411 10.20 13.79 -2.67
CA TYR A 411 9.51 14.25 -3.86
C TYR A 411 8.11 13.61 -3.91
N ARG A 412 7.08 14.44 -3.75
CA ARG A 412 5.68 14.01 -3.73
C ARG A 412 5.11 14.16 -5.14
N CYS A 413 5.30 13.14 -5.98
CA CYS A 413 5.09 13.22 -7.42
C CYS A 413 3.61 13.22 -7.77
N LYS A 414 3.14 14.28 -8.45
CA LYS A 414 1.79 14.34 -9.01
C LYS A 414 1.77 13.56 -10.33
N THR A 415 0.89 12.58 -10.42
CA THR A 415 0.74 11.71 -11.60
C THR A 415 -0.72 11.59 -12.02
N ASN A 416 -0.94 11.27 -13.28
CA ASN A 416 -2.24 10.99 -13.87
C ASN A 416 -2.74 9.57 -13.54
N THR A 417 -2.81 9.27 -12.24
CA THR A 417 -3.27 8.01 -11.68
C THR A 417 -4.15 8.30 -10.47
N VAL A 418 -4.98 7.33 -10.05
CA VAL A 418 -5.77 7.47 -8.82
C VAL A 418 -4.89 7.92 -7.66
N SER A 419 -5.41 8.81 -6.82
CA SER A 419 -4.71 9.33 -5.65
C SER A 419 -4.44 8.21 -4.66
N ASN A 420 -3.16 7.93 -4.40
CA ASN A 420 -2.75 6.94 -3.42
C ASN A 420 -3.07 7.43 -2.00
N THR A 421 -3.30 6.48 -1.10
CA THR A 421 -3.81 6.76 0.24
C THR A 421 -3.07 5.98 1.33
N ALA A 422 -3.56 6.09 2.56
CA ALA A 422 -3.11 5.33 3.70
C ALA A 422 -3.14 3.82 3.42
N PHE A 423 -2.03 3.15 3.70
CA PHE A 423 -1.97 1.70 3.86
C PHE A 423 -1.21 1.40 5.15
N ARG A 424 -1.62 0.41 5.94
CA ARG A 424 -0.89 -0.09 7.13
C ARG A 424 0.63 0.07 7.03
N GLY A 425 1.18 0.84 7.97
CA GLY A 425 2.58 1.29 8.00
C GLY A 425 2.79 2.74 7.53
N PHE A 426 1.92 3.23 6.64
CA PHE A 426 1.74 4.64 6.31
C PHE A 426 3.03 5.33 5.82
N GLY A 427 3.73 4.74 4.84
CA GLY A 427 5.02 5.24 4.33
C GLY A 427 6.25 4.70 5.08
N GLY A 428 6.09 4.32 6.35
CA GLY A 428 7.17 3.72 7.15
C GLY A 428 7.84 2.51 6.49
N PRO A 429 7.10 1.51 5.96
CA PRO A 429 7.70 0.39 5.24
C PRO A 429 8.56 0.83 4.05
N GLN A 430 8.11 1.80 3.26
CA GLN A 430 8.86 2.30 2.11
C GLN A 430 10.14 3.03 2.56
N GLY A 431 10.05 3.88 3.59
CA GLY A 431 11.19 4.57 4.19
C GLY A 431 12.27 3.61 4.71
N MET A 432 11.88 2.57 5.43
CA MET A 432 12.83 1.59 6.01
C MET A 432 13.51 0.72 4.96
N ILE A 433 12.81 0.33 3.87
CA ILE A 433 13.38 -0.56 2.85
C ILE A 433 14.59 0.09 2.16
N GLY A 434 14.61 1.42 2.00
CA GLY A 434 15.75 2.14 1.43
C GLY A 434 17.05 1.91 2.21
N ILE A 435 17.02 2.10 3.53
CA ILE A 435 18.21 1.88 4.38
C ILE A 435 18.56 0.40 4.55
N GLU A 436 17.57 -0.50 4.55
CA GLU A 436 17.86 -1.95 4.53
C GLU A 436 18.60 -2.38 3.26
N ARG A 437 18.25 -1.80 2.11
CA ARG A 437 18.99 -2.03 0.86
C ARG A 437 20.44 -1.54 0.98
N VAL A 438 20.65 -0.34 1.52
CA VAL A 438 21.99 0.22 1.76
C VAL A 438 22.82 -0.70 2.64
N ILE A 439 22.27 -1.18 3.74
CA ILE A 439 22.94 -2.12 4.66
C ILE A 439 23.35 -3.41 3.96
N ASP A 440 22.44 -4.01 3.17
CA ASP A 440 22.74 -5.24 2.45
C ASP A 440 23.83 -5.02 1.39
N GLU A 441 23.85 -3.87 0.71
CA GLU A 441 24.90 -3.53 -0.26
C GLU A 441 26.27 -3.30 0.40
N ILE A 442 26.33 -2.62 1.54
CA ILE A 442 27.55 -2.49 2.34
C ILE A 442 28.05 -3.88 2.75
N ALA A 443 27.16 -4.75 3.23
CA ALA A 443 27.52 -6.10 3.64
C ALA A 443 28.06 -6.93 2.47
N HIS A 444 27.44 -6.88 1.30
CA HIS A 444 27.93 -7.54 0.10
C HIS A 444 29.27 -6.99 -0.37
N PHE A 445 29.45 -5.67 -0.36
CA PHE A 445 30.70 -5.01 -0.74
C PHE A 445 31.87 -5.45 0.16
N LEU A 446 31.64 -5.54 1.46
CA LEU A 446 32.65 -5.95 2.44
C LEU A 446 32.78 -7.47 2.60
N GLY A 447 31.91 -8.27 1.97
CA GLY A 447 31.83 -9.72 2.19
C GLY A 447 31.44 -10.11 3.64
N LYS A 448 30.72 -9.23 4.34
CA LYS A 448 30.33 -9.38 5.75
C LYS A 448 28.92 -9.96 5.88
N ASP A 449 28.60 -10.39 7.10
CA ASP A 449 27.22 -10.71 7.44
C ASP A 449 26.37 -9.44 7.48
N PRO A 450 25.22 -9.36 6.78
CA PRO A 450 24.35 -8.20 6.90
C PRO A 450 23.95 -7.90 8.35
N LEU A 451 23.77 -8.92 9.20
CA LEU A 451 23.48 -8.70 10.62
C LEU A 451 24.62 -7.98 11.36
N ALA A 452 25.88 -8.24 11.00
CA ALA A 452 27.02 -7.55 11.61
C ALA A 452 27.05 -6.05 11.23
N VAL A 453 26.76 -5.73 9.97
CA VAL A 453 26.67 -4.35 9.49
C VAL A 453 25.50 -3.63 10.15
N ARG A 454 24.35 -4.30 10.32
CA ARG A 454 23.21 -3.75 11.06
C ARG A 454 23.60 -3.31 12.47
N ARG A 455 24.21 -4.22 13.25
CA ARG A 455 24.62 -3.97 14.63
C ARG A 455 25.64 -2.84 14.78
N ALA A 456 26.58 -2.74 13.86
CA ALA A 456 27.56 -1.64 13.86
C ALA A 456 26.87 -0.26 13.80
N ASN A 457 25.70 -0.18 13.18
CA ASN A 457 24.98 1.05 12.93
C ASN A 457 23.80 1.29 13.88
N PHE A 458 23.49 0.42 14.85
CA PHE A 458 22.33 0.64 15.73
C PHE A 458 22.38 1.95 16.51
N TYR A 459 21.20 2.49 16.86
CA TYR A 459 21.11 3.48 17.94
C TYR A 459 21.66 2.91 19.24
N ASP A 460 22.28 3.77 20.05
CA ASP A 460 22.82 3.36 21.34
C ASP A 460 21.70 3.16 22.38
N PRO A 461 21.84 2.19 23.31
CA PRO A 461 20.91 2.04 24.42
C PRO A 461 20.96 3.25 25.36
N GLN A 462 19.88 3.46 26.12
CA GLN A 462 19.82 4.59 27.05
C GLN A 462 20.95 4.52 28.09
N GLY A 463 21.66 5.63 28.28
CA GLY A 463 22.75 5.73 29.24
C GLY A 463 24.09 5.15 28.76
N ALA A 464 24.18 4.68 27.50
CA ALA A 464 25.44 4.32 26.89
C ALA A 464 26.41 5.52 26.82
N VAL A 465 27.71 5.22 26.84
CA VAL A 465 28.77 6.21 26.60
C VAL A 465 28.87 6.42 25.09
N GLY A 466 27.89 7.13 24.53
CA GLY A 466 27.75 7.41 23.11
C GLY A 466 26.52 8.26 22.86
N GLU A 467 26.67 9.36 22.12
CA GLU A 467 25.57 10.29 21.82
C GLU A 467 24.70 9.79 20.64
N ARG A 468 24.80 8.50 20.25
CA ARG A 468 24.10 7.96 19.07
C ARG A 468 22.64 7.62 19.34
N SER A 469 21.88 8.59 19.85
CA SER A 469 20.48 8.41 20.26
C SER A 469 19.52 9.42 19.64
N VAL A 470 20.01 10.39 18.86
CA VAL A 470 19.16 11.40 18.20
C VAL A 470 18.91 10.98 16.75
N THR A 471 17.65 11.05 16.30
CA THR A 471 17.25 10.74 14.93
C THR A 471 17.61 11.87 13.95
N PRO A 472 17.51 11.65 12.63
CA PRO A 472 17.67 12.73 11.63
C PRO A 472 16.66 13.88 11.74
N TYR A 473 15.59 13.73 12.52
CA TYR A 473 14.57 14.75 12.79
C TYR A 473 14.63 15.27 14.24
N ASP A 474 15.81 15.20 14.85
CA ASP A 474 16.11 15.76 16.19
C ASP A 474 15.27 15.20 17.35
N MET A 475 14.74 13.98 17.19
CA MET A 475 14.07 13.28 18.28
C MET A 475 15.04 12.33 18.98
N THR A 476 15.14 12.40 20.30
CA THR A 476 15.90 11.42 21.08
C THR A 476 15.15 10.10 21.17
N VAL A 477 15.75 9.02 20.67
CA VAL A 477 15.36 7.64 20.91
C VAL A 477 15.68 7.31 22.37
N LYS A 478 14.63 7.12 23.19
CA LYS A 478 14.74 6.69 24.58
C LYS A 478 14.47 5.19 24.67
N ASP A 479 15.02 4.56 25.71
CA ASP A 479 14.78 3.15 26.04
C ASP A 479 15.02 2.21 24.85
N CYS A 480 16.11 2.45 24.10
CA CYS A 480 16.45 1.65 22.92
C CYS A 480 16.95 0.27 23.34
N ILE A 481 16.14 -0.76 23.07
CA ILE A 481 16.43 -2.17 23.40
C ILE A 481 16.81 -3.01 22.17
N ILE A 482 17.20 -2.36 21.06
CA ILE A 482 17.33 -3.08 19.78
C ILE A 482 18.43 -4.15 19.79
N ASP A 483 19.57 -3.87 20.44
CA ASP A 483 20.65 -4.85 20.58
C ASP A 483 20.20 -6.09 21.36
N GLU A 484 19.44 -5.90 22.44
CA GLU A 484 18.93 -6.99 23.28
C GLU A 484 17.93 -7.84 22.50
N LEU A 485 16.95 -7.21 21.83
CA LEU A 485 15.95 -7.89 21.01
C LEU A 485 16.59 -8.70 19.87
N VAL A 486 17.54 -8.09 19.16
CA VAL A 486 18.24 -8.75 18.05
C VAL A 486 19.10 -9.91 18.56
N GLU A 487 19.78 -9.75 19.69
CA GLU A 487 20.60 -10.81 20.28
C GLU A 487 19.76 -11.99 20.78
N GLU A 488 18.60 -11.73 21.39
CA GLU A 488 17.65 -12.76 21.79
C GLU A 488 17.11 -13.52 20.58
N LEU A 489 16.66 -12.81 19.54
CA LEU A 489 16.19 -13.42 18.30
C LEU A 489 17.29 -14.22 17.59
N ARG A 490 18.53 -13.72 17.56
CA ARG A 490 19.68 -14.42 16.97
C ARG A 490 19.91 -15.78 17.64
N LYS A 491 19.80 -15.83 18.97
CA LYS A 491 19.93 -17.06 19.78
C LYS A 491 18.73 -17.98 19.60
N THR A 492 17.52 -17.50 19.87
CA THR A 492 16.28 -18.31 19.88
C THR A 492 15.89 -18.83 18.49
N ALA A 493 16.32 -18.14 17.43
CA ALA A 493 16.11 -18.59 16.05
C ALA A 493 17.24 -19.49 15.50
N ASP A 494 18.27 -19.81 16.29
CA ASP A 494 19.50 -20.52 15.89
C ASP A 494 20.14 -19.90 14.63
N TYR A 495 20.23 -18.57 14.58
CA TYR A 495 20.56 -17.83 13.37
C TYR A 495 21.92 -18.25 12.79
N ASP A 496 22.96 -18.29 13.61
CA ASP A 496 24.33 -18.58 13.14
C ASP A 496 24.43 -19.99 12.56
N GLN A 497 23.93 -20.99 13.31
CA GLN A 497 23.95 -22.39 12.87
C GLN A 497 23.16 -22.56 11.57
N ARG A 498 21.95 -21.99 11.48
CA ARG A 498 21.13 -22.07 10.27
C ARG A 498 21.79 -21.39 9.08
N ARG A 499 22.50 -20.29 9.30
CA ARG A 499 23.24 -19.58 8.27
C ARG A 499 24.40 -20.43 7.73
N ASP A 500 25.15 -21.11 8.59
CA ASP A 500 26.23 -22.02 8.18
C ASP A 500 25.68 -23.25 7.46
N ASP A 501 24.57 -23.83 7.94
CA ASP A 501 23.87 -24.93 7.27
C ASP A 501 23.38 -24.52 5.87
N ILE A 502 22.84 -23.30 5.73
CA ILE A 502 22.38 -22.74 4.45
C ILE A 502 23.57 -22.54 3.49
N ARG A 503 24.72 -22.07 3.99
CA ARG A 503 25.93 -21.93 3.17
C ARG A 503 26.43 -23.28 2.67
N ALA A 504 26.53 -24.27 3.56
CA ALA A 504 26.90 -25.63 3.18
C ALA A 504 25.94 -26.23 2.16
N TRP A 505 24.63 -26.03 2.34
CA TRP A 505 23.60 -26.45 1.36
C TRP A 505 23.77 -25.76 0.01
N ASN A 506 23.98 -24.45 0.01
CA ASN A 506 24.09 -23.68 -1.23
C ASN A 506 25.36 -24.03 -2.03
N LEU A 507 26.39 -24.60 -1.40
CA LEU A 507 27.58 -25.11 -2.10
C LEU A 507 27.30 -26.41 -2.87
N THR A 508 26.36 -27.23 -2.39
CA THR A 508 26.06 -28.53 -3.01
C THR A 508 24.85 -28.47 -3.95
N SER A 509 23.91 -27.55 -3.75
CA SER A 509 22.74 -27.41 -4.62
C SER A 509 23.01 -26.46 -5.79
N SER A 510 22.97 -26.95 -7.01
CA SER A 510 23.12 -26.15 -8.23
C SER A 510 21.83 -25.45 -8.67
N VAL A 511 20.67 -25.95 -8.24
CA VAL A 511 19.33 -25.49 -8.69
C VAL A 511 18.61 -24.68 -7.62
N LEU A 512 18.61 -25.15 -6.36
CA LEU A 512 17.84 -24.55 -5.28
C LEU A 512 18.75 -23.81 -4.30
N LYS A 513 18.55 -22.51 -4.16
CA LYS A 513 19.26 -21.70 -3.16
C LYS A 513 18.33 -21.38 -1.99
N ARG A 514 18.92 -21.29 -0.79
CA ARG A 514 18.25 -20.84 0.43
C ARG A 514 18.88 -19.54 0.91
N GLY A 515 18.07 -18.71 1.56
CA GLY A 515 18.50 -17.47 2.21
C GLY A 515 17.88 -17.37 3.61
N ILE A 516 18.54 -16.59 4.47
CA ILE A 516 18.04 -16.21 5.79
C ILE A 516 18.42 -14.75 6.04
N ALA A 517 17.51 -14.00 6.64
CA ALA A 517 17.72 -12.62 7.05
C ALA A 517 17.13 -12.41 8.46
N LEU A 518 17.75 -11.51 9.22
CA LEU A 518 17.25 -11.01 10.50
C LEU A 518 17.31 -9.48 10.39
N THR A 519 16.14 -8.84 10.40
CA THR A 519 15.99 -7.41 10.13
C THR A 519 15.27 -6.73 11.30
N PRO A 520 15.85 -5.66 11.88
CA PRO A 520 15.26 -4.90 12.97
C PRO A 520 14.23 -3.90 12.46
N VAL A 521 13.37 -3.40 13.35
CA VAL A 521 12.40 -2.34 13.05
C VAL A 521 12.29 -1.36 14.23
N LYS A 522 12.44 -0.06 13.96
CA LYS A 522 11.95 1.04 14.81
C LYS A 522 10.74 1.65 14.13
N PHE A 523 9.63 1.78 14.84
CA PHE A 523 8.41 2.41 14.30
C PHE A 523 7.86 3.47 15.27
N GLY A 524 7.78 4.72 14.81
CA GLY A 524 7.26 5.84 15.60
C GLY A 524 5.73 5.75 15.78
N ILE A 525 5.27 5.78 17.03
CA ILE A 525 3.85 5.70 17.38
C ILE A 525 3.34 7.09 17.74
N SER A 526 2.42 7.59 16.91
CA SER A 526 1.56 8.79 17.06
C SER A 526 1.13 9.24 15.66
N PHE A 527 0.07 10.03 15.55
CA PHE A 527 -0.19 10.78 14.33
C PHE A 527 0.87 11.86 14.14
N THR A 528 1.36 12.02 12.91
CA THR A 528 2.29 13.12 12.55
C THR A 528 1.61 14.48 12.67
N LEU A 529 0.27 14.52 12.51
CA LEU A 529 -0.56 15.66 12.85
C LEU A 529 -0.93 15.62 14.33
N THR A 530 -0.41 16.56 15.11
CA THR A 530 -0.49 16.55 16.58
C THR A 530 -1.92 16.58 17.12
N PHE A 531 -2.84 17.34 16.50
CA PHE A 531 -4.22 17.48 16.98
C PHE A 531 -5.08 16.21 16.88
N LEU A 532 -4.62 15.20 16.13
CA LEU A 532 -5.26 13.88 16.06
C LEU A 532 -4.89 12.98 17.26
N ASN A 533 -3.87 13.37 18.04
CA ASN A 533 -3.46 12.66 19.26
C ASN A 533 -4.22 13.25 20.46
N GLN A 534 -5.52 12.97 20.57
CA GLN A 534 -6.38 13.43 21.66
C GLN A 534 -6.36 12.49 22.87
#